data_AF-A0A2R6T7G6-F1
#
_entry.id   AF-A0A2R6T7G6-F1
#
_cell.length_a   1.000
_cell.length_b   1.000
_cell.length_c   1.000
_cell.angle_alpha   90.00
_cell.angle_beta   90.00
_cell.angle_gamma   90.00
#
_symmetry.space_group_name_H-M   'P 1'
#
loop_
_entity.id
_entity.type
_entity.pdbx_description
1 polymer ?
#
loop_
_entity_poly.entity_id
_entity_poly.type
_entity_poly.pdbx_seq_one_letter_code
_entity_poly.pdbx_strand_id
1 'polypeptide(L)' 'MNVTFYDASDDSQIGTTQTGIADGGTASVPWSDLEEETTYSWYAVADDGEYMTPSDTWSFTVKD' A
#
# COMPACT_ATOMS: atom_id res chain seq x y z
N MET A 1 -0.13 14.09 6.26
CA MET A 1 0.12 12.70 6.66
C MET A 1 1.06 12.01 5.68
N ASN A 2 1.66 10.92 6.12
CA ASN A 2 2.38 9.98 5.27
C ASN A 2 1.50 8.76 5.00
N VAL A 3 1.62 8.16 3.82
CA VAL A 3 0.95 6.92 3.47
C VAL A 3 1.96 5.93 2.93
N THR A 4 2.02 4.73 3.51
CA THR A 4 2.88 3.63 3.06
C THR A 4 2.03 2.42 2.70
N PHE A 5 2.38 1.74 1.61
CA PHE A 5 1.71 0.53 1.13
C PHE A 5 2.59 -0.68 1.41
N TYR A 6 1.98 -1.81 1.76
CA TYR A 6 2.70 -3.02 2.17
C TYR A 6 2.13 -4.26 1.49
N ASP A 7 3.00 -5.19 1.13
CA ASP A 7 2.63 -6.56 0.78
C ASP A 7 2.16 -7.25 2.06
N ALA A 8 0.94 -7.76 2.05
CA ALA A 8 0.34 -8.37 3.24
C ALA A 8 0.90 -9.77 3.55
N SER A 9 1.70 -10.35 2.65
CA SER A 9 2.31 -11.67 2.85
C SER A 9 3.54 -11.63 3.77
N ASP A 10 4.30 -10.53 3.74
CA ASP A 10 5.56 -10.39 4.47
C ASP A 10 5.81 -9.01 5.10
N ASP A 11 4.82 -8.11 5.04
CA ASP A 11 4.89 -6.72 5.51
C ASP A 11 6.02 -5.91 4.84
N SER A 12 6.52 -6.35 3.69
CA SER A 12 7.48 -5.59 2.91
C SER A 12 6.82 -4.37 2.27
N GLN A 13 7.56 -3.26 2.21
CA GLN A 13 7.03 -2.01 1.67
C GLN A 13 6.92 -2.07 0.14
N ILE A 14 5.75 -1.71 -0.37
CA ILE A 14 5.49 -1.52 -1.79
C ILE A 14 5.81 -0.07 -2.17
N GLY A 15 6.78 0.11 -3.06
CA GLY A 15 7.18 1.43 -3.56
C GLY A 15 7.70 2.35 -2.45
N THR A 16 7.52 3.67 -2.63
CA THR A 16 8.00 4.68 -1.67
C THR A 16 6.85 5.27 -0.85
N THR A 17 7.11 5.56 0.44
CA THR A 17 6.19 6.32 1.29
C THR A 17 5.81 7.64 0.64
N GLN A 18 4.52 7.89 0.52
CA GLN A 18 3.97 9.14 0.01
C GLN A 18 3.87 10.13 1.17
N THR A 19 4.48 11.31 1.04
CA THR A 19 4.56 12.31 2.12
C THR A 19 3.77 13.57 1.78
N GLY A 20 3.40 14.35 2.79
CA GLY A 20 2.71 15.63 2.60
C GLY A 20 1.29 15.51 2.03
N ILE A 21 0.65 14.34 2.20
CA ILE A 21 -0.73 14.12 1.77
C ILE A 21 -1.67 14.93 2.66
N ALA A 22 -2.52 15.75 2.03
CA ALA A 22 -3.57 16.51 2.71
C ALA A 22 -4.70 15.60 3.20
N ASP A 23 -5.45 16.03 4.20
CA ASP A 23 -6.65 15.32 4.65
C ASP A 23 -7.65 15.14 3.49
N GLY A 24 -8.20 13.93 3.37
CA GLY A 24 -9.03 13.50 2.22
C GLY A 24 -8.30 13.39 0.88
N GLY A 25 -6.97 13.57 0.84
CA GLY A 25 -6.16 13.43 -0.36
C GLY A 25 -5.97 11.97 -0.82
N THR A 26 -5.34 11.79 -1.97
CA THR A 26 -5.06 10.47 -2.55
C THR A 26 -3.55 10.20 -2.60
N ALA A 27 -3.16 8.98 -2.24
CA ALA A 27 -1.80 8.47 -2.37
C ALA A 27 -1.81 7.24 -3.31
N SER A 28 -0.76 7.09 -4.12
CA SER A 28 -0.63 5.96 -5.06
C SER A 28 0.83 5.62 -5.32
N VAL A 29 1.14 4.34 -5.47
CA VAL A 29 2.47 3.83 -5.83
C VAL A 29 2.36 2.74 -6.89
N PRO A 30 3.35 2.59 -7.79
CA PRO A 30 3.45 1.39 -8.62
C PRO A 30 3.95 0.20 -7.80
N TRP A 31 3.31 -0.96 -7.96
CA TRP A 31 3.83 -2.24 -7.48
C TRP A 31 4.39 -3.01 -8.68
N SER A 32 5.71 -3.12 -8.74
CA SER A 32 6.44 -3.74 -9.86
C SER A 32 6.83 -5.18 -9.54
N ASP A 33 7.33 -5.90 -10.56
CA ASP A 33 7.88 -7.26 -10.43
C ASP A 33 6.88 -8.31 -9.92
N LEU A 34 5.61 -8.14 -10.30
CA LEU A 34 4.55 -9.10 -10.03
C LEU A 34 4.50 -10.19 -11.11
N GLU A 35 4.21 -11.42 -10.71
CA GLU A 35 4.07 -12.56 -11.60
C GLU A 35 2.61 -12.69 -12.08
N GLU A 36 2.43 -13.08 -13.34
CA GLU A 36 1.12 -13.41 -13.91
C GLU A 36 0.48 -14.60 -13.19
N GLU A 37 -0.86 -14.67 -13.25
CA GLU A 37 -1.70 -15.67 -12.58
C GLU A 37 -1.50 -15.75 -11.04
N THR A 38 -0.77 -14.80 -10.46
CA THR A 38 -0.47 -14.77 -9.02
C THR A 38 -1.39 -13.81 -8.29
N THR A 39 -1.89 -14.25 -7.13
CA THR A 39 -2.74 -13.42 -6.26
C THR A 39 -1.89 -12.74 -5.21
N TYR A 40 -1.96 -11.41 -5.18
CA TYR A 40 -1.28 -10.55 -4.23
C TYR A 40 -2.28 -9.92 -3.27
N SER A 41 -1.84 -9.70 -2.04
CA SER A 41 -2.62 -9.01 -1.01
C SER A 41 -1.83 -7.83 -0.48
N TRP A 42 -2.48 -6.70 -0.19
CA TRP A 42 -1.83 -5.50 0.29
C TRP A 42 -2.70 -4.71 1.25
N TYR A 43 -2.08 -3.83 2.02
CA TYR A 43 -2.76 -2.83 2.84
C TYR A 43 -1.99 -1.52 2.82
N ALA A 44 -2.65 -0.43 3.19
CA ALA A 44 -2.02 0.88 3.36
C ALA A 44 -2.05 1.29 4.83
N VAL A 45 -1.05 2.06 5.27
CA VAL A 45 -1.02 2.70 6.59
C VAL A 45 -0.95 4.20 6.40
N ALA A 46 -1.91 4.92 6.97
CA ALA A 46 -1.88 6.37 7.09
C ALA A 46 -1.29 6.76 8.44
N ASP A 47 -0.30 7.65 8.43
CA ASP A 47 0.41 8.16 9.60
C ASP A 47 0.36 9.70 9.62
N ASP A 48 -0.34 10.28 10.58
CA ASP A 48 -0.46 11.73 10.75
C ASP A 48 0.62 12.36 11.65
N GLY A 49 1.54 11.54 12.17
CA GLY A 49 2.58 11.92 13.12
C GLY A 49 2.21 11.68 14.59
N GLU A 50 0.95 11.34 14.88
CA GLU A 50 0.47 10.96 16.22
C GLU A 50 -0.08 9.53 16.22
N TYR A 51 -0.85 9.16 15.20
CA TYR A 51 -1.46 7.85 15.04
C TYR A 51 -1.12 7.22 13.69
N MET A 52 -0.97 5.89 13.73
CA MET A 52 -0.87 5.05 12.55
C MET A 52 -2.15 4.24 12.42
N THR A 53 -2.83 4.36 11.27
CA THR A 53 -4.09 3.67 11.00
C THR A 53 -3.92 2.78 9.77
N PRO A 54 -3.90 1.44 9.93
CA PRO A 54 -3.92 0.51 8.81
C PRO A 54 -5.30 0.42 8.18
N SER A 55 -5.35 0.18 6.86
CA SER A 55 -6.56 -0.23 6.16
C SER A 55 -6.87 -1.72 6.39
N ASP A 56 -8.02 -2.16 5.89
CA ASP A 56 -8.25 -3.58 5.61
C ASP A 56 -7.23 -4.11 4.59
N THR A 57 -7.05 -5.43 4.57
CA THR A 57 -6.28 -6.12 3.52
C THR A 57 -7.11 -6.29 2.26
N TRP A 58 -6.58 -5.84 1.14
CA TRP A 58 -7.14 -5.96 -0.20
C TRP A 58 -6.37 -7.02 -1.00
N SER A 59 -6.98 -7.61 -2.02
CA SER A 59 -6.29 -8.56 -2.89
C SER A 59 -6.71 -8.44 -4.35
N PHE A 60 -5.81 -8.84 -5.25
CA PHE A 60 -6.06 -8.94 -6.68
C PHE A 60 -5.20 -10.06 -7.29
N THR A 61 -5.63 -10.57 -8.44
CA THR A 61 -4.86 -11.55 -9.23
C THR A 61 -4.37 -10.89 -10.50
N VAL A 62 -3.06 -10.97 -10.76
CA VAL A 62 -2.47 -10.50 -12.03
C VAL A 62 -2.95 -11.41 -13.16
N LYS A 63 -3.38 -10.83 -14.27
CA LYS A 63 -3.81 -11.58 -15.46
C LYS A 63 -2.64 -11.74 -16.42
N ASP A 64 -2.65 -12.87 -17.14
CA ASP A 64 -1.92 -13.10 -18.40
C ASP A 64 -2.35 -12.10 -19.49
#